data_AF-A0A4P6H9R4-F1
#
_entry.id   AF-A0A4P6H9R4-F1
#
_cell.length_a   1.000
_cell.length_b   1.000
_cell.length_c   1.000
_cell.angle_alpha   90.00
_cell.angle_beta   90.00
_cell.angle_gamma   90.00
#
_symmetry.space_group_name_H-M   'P 1'
#
loop_
_entity.id
_entity.type
_entity.pdbx_description
1 polymer ?
#
loop_
_entity_poly.entity_id
_entity_poly.type
_entity_poly.pdbx_seq_one_letter_code
_entity_poly.pdbx_strand_id
1 'polypeptide(L)'
;MDGATKEELRNASKAAEAVFISEKIHPLDGLAGHSLLEDWDERGCHDDDPDYTDEDARNANIWIGAEEAAILALSKGRSFFEVSRIFEMTVVEINTPASALPVAANSEIDLLTRKAA
;
A
#
# COMPACT_ATOMS: atom_id res chain seq x y z
N MET A 1 13.45 -0.22 0.73
CA MET A 1 14.32 -0.98 1.65
C MET A 1 15.27 -1.81 0.81
N ASP A 2 16.57 -1.68 1.05
CA ASP A 2 17.59 -2.29 0.20
C ASP A 2 17.54 -3.82 0.27
N GLY A 3 17.66 -4.45 -0.90
CA GLY A 3 17.61 -5.91 -1.02
C GLY A 3 16.25 -6.55 -0.71
N ALA A 4 15.15 -5.79 -0.66
CA ALA A 4 13.81 -6.37 -0.57
C ALA A 4 13.47 -7.18 -1.82
N THR A 5 13.07 -8.43 -1.61
CA THR A 5 12.56 -9.31 -2.65
C THR A 5 11.20 -8.83 -3.15
N LYS A 6 10.82 -9.27 -4.36
CA LYS A 6 9.49 -8.97 -4.92
C LYS A 6 8.34 -9.47 -4.06
N GLU A 7 8.56 -10.57 -3.32
CA GLU A 7 7.56 -11.13 -2.42
C GLU A 7 7.39 -10.28 -1.17
N GLU A 8 8.49 -9.82 -0.56
CA GLU A 8 8.45 -8.89 0.58
C GLU A 8 7.74 -7.58 0.20
N LEU A 9 8.07 -7.00 -0.95
CA LEU A 9 7.40 -5.79 -1.46
C LEU A 9 5.90 -6.02 -1.68
N ARG A 10 5.51 -7.19 -2.19
CA ARG A 10 4.09 -7.54 -2.38
C ARG A 10 3.37 -7.70 -1.04
N ASN A 11 4.00 -8.33 -0.06
CA ASN A 11 3.42 -8.48 1.27
C ASN A 11 3.26 -7.14 1.98
N ALA A 12 4.22 -6.24 1.81
CA ALA A 12 4.15 -4.87 2.30
C ALA A 12 2.99 -4.08 1.68
N SER A 13 2.86 -4.14 0.35
CA SER A 13 1.76 -3.51 -0.37
C SER A 13 0.40 -4.05 0.10
N LYS A 14 0.26 -5.36 0.32
CA LYS A 14 -0.95 -5.95 0.88
C LYS A 14 -1.24 -5.51 2.32
N ALA A 15 -0.20 -5.32 3.13
CA ALA A 15 -0.35 -4.84 4.50
C ALA A 15 -0.89 -3.39 4.53
N ALA A 16 -0.35 -2.51 3.68
CA ALA A 16 -0.89 -1.16 3.49
C ALA A 16 -2.33 -1.19 2.95
N GLU A 17 -2.59 -1.98 1.91
CA GLU A 17 -3.92 -2.13 1.31
C GLU A 17 -4.98 -2.56 2.34
N ALA A 18 -4.62 -3.48 3.25
CA ALA A 18 -5.53 -3.94 4.29
C ALA A 18 -6.00 -2.82 5.23
N VAL A 19 -5.15 -1.81 5.50
CA VAL A 19 -5.50 -0.63 6.30
C VAL A 19 -6.55 0.22 5.57
N PHE A 20 -6.32 0.52 4.29
CA PHE A 20 -7.30 1.29 3.51
C PHE A 20 -8.65 0.56 3.40
N ILE A 21 -8.63 -0.76 3.24
CA ILE A 21 -9.85 -1.58 3.22
C ILE A 21 -10.57 -1.56 4.58
N SER A 22 -9.85 -1.69 5.70
CA SER A 22 -10.48 -1.71 7.03
C SER A 22 -11.14 -0.38 7.37
N GLU A 23 -10.47 0.72 7.01
CA GLU A 23 -10.94 2.08 7.24
C GLU A 23 -11.93 2.56 6.17
N LYS A 24 -12.13 1.77 5.10
CA LYS A 24 -13.05 2.05 3.98
C LYS A 24 -12.77 3.37 3.29
N ILE A 25 -11.50 3.73 3.13
CA ILE A 25 -11.09 4.93 2.41
C ILE A 25 -10.44 4.56 1.09
N HIS A 26 -10.52 5.46 0.10
CA HIS A 26 -9.73 5.30 -1.11
C HIS A 26 -8.28 5.71 -0.83
N PRO A 27 -7.25 4.99 -1.33
CA PRO A 27 -5.86 5.36 -1.10
C PRO A 27 -5.48 6.78 -1.57
N LEU A 28 -6.14 7.29 -2.61
CA LEU A 28 -5.94 8.68 -3.07
C LEU A 28 -6.41 9.71 -2.05
N ASP A 29 -7.48 9.43 -1.29
CA ASP A 29 -7.96 10.34 -0.25
C ASP A 29 -6.96 10.38 0.91
N GLY A 30 -6.39 9.21 1.26
CA GLY A 30 -5.29 9.12 2.24
C GLY A 30 -4.07 9.91 1.80
N LEU A 31 -3.65 9.76 0.54
CA LEU A 31 -2.52 10.51 -0.03
C LEU A 31 -2.78 12.03 0.01
N ALA A 32 -3.97 12.48 -0.39
CA ALA A 32 -4.34 13.88 -0.38
C ALA A 32 -4.27 14.47 1.04
N GLY A 33 -4.80 13.76 2.04
CA GLY A 33 -4.70 14.16 3.44
C GLY A 33 -3.23 14.22 3.91
N HIS A 34 -2.41 13.24 3.54
CA HIS A 34 -0.98 13.23 3.90
C HIS A 34 -0.20 14.38 3.26
N SER A 35 -0.45 14.70 1.98
CA SER A 35 0.20 15.84 1.31
C SER A 35 -0.11 17.17 2.01
N LEU A 36 -1.33 17.35 2.52
CA LEU A 36 -1.68 18.54 3.29
C LEU A 36 -0.90 18.65 4.61
N LEU A 37 -0.51 17.53 5.22
CA LEU A 37 0.39 17.49 6.39
C LEU A 37 1.85 17.77 6.01
N GLU A 38 2.36 17.29 4.88
CA GLU A 38 3.75 17.58 4.49
C GLU A 38 3.93 19.05 4.10
N ASP A 39 2.95 19.62 3.41
CA ASP A 39 2.89 21.06 3.12
C ASP A 39 2.77 21.92 4.41
N TRP A 40 2.55 21.30 5.58
CA TRP A 40 2.49 21.96 6.88
C TRP A 40 3.87 22.38 7.39
N ASP A 41 4.90 21.56 7.15
CA ASP A 41 6.29 21.91 7.45
C ASP A 41 6.71 23.20 6.71
N GLU A 42 6.08 23.47 5.57
CA GLU A 42 6.29 24.68 4.76
C GLU A 42 5.36 25.86 5.13
N ARG A 43 4.15 25.60 5.66
CA ARG A 43 3.10 26.63 5.87
C ARG A 43 2.85 27.06 7.32
N GLY A 44 3.26 26.30 8.33
CA GLY A 44 3.03 26.61 9.76
C GLY A 44 1.70 26.07 10.33
N CYS A 45 1.42 26.33 11.63
CA CYS A 45 0.46 25.61 12.50
C CYS A 45 -0.99 25.47 11.98
N HIS A 46 -1.63 24.30 12.21
CA HIS A 46 -2.91 23.88 11.61
C HIS A 46 -4.15 24.54 12.21
N ASP A 47 -4.11 24.99 13.47
CA ASP A 47 -5.26 25.56 14.16
C ASP A 47 -5.83 26.82 13.48
N ASP A 48 -5.06 27.43 12.57
CA ASP A 48 -5.41 28.65 11.85
C ASP A 48 -5.72 28.42 10.35
N ASP A 49 -5.63 27.18 9.83
CA ASP A 49 -5.97 26.89 8.42
C ASP A 49 -7.47 26.53 8.30
N PRO A 50 -8.31 27.43 7.75
CA PRO A 50 -9.75 27.19 7.61
C PRO A 50 -10.10 26.10 6.61
N ASP A 51 -9.16 25.72 5.74
CA ASP A 51 -9.37 24.72 4.68
C ASP A 51 -8.94 23.30 5.13
N TYR A 52 -8.23 23.17 6.26
CA TYR A 52 -7.87 21.87 6.82
C TYR A 52 -8.96 21.32 7.73
N THR A 53 -9.52 20.16 7.36
CA THR A 53 -10.66 19.57 8.05
C THR A 53 -10.28 18.39 8.94
N ASP A 54 -11.16 18.03 9.88
CA ASP A 54 -11.06 16.78 10.64
C ASP A 54 -11.00 15.54 9.72
N GLU A 55 -11.58 15.61 8.52
CA GLU A 55 -11.52 14.54 7.53
C GLU A 55 -10.14 14.43 6.89
N ASP A 56 -9.48 15.55 6.59
CA ASP A 56 -8.10 15.55 6.09
C ASP A 56 -7.14 14.95 7.12
N ALA A 57 -7.31 15.34 8.40
CA ALA A 57 -6.57 14.74 9.50
C ALA A 57 -6.81 13.24 9.63
N ARG A 58 -8.07 12.80 9.52
CA ARG A 58 -8.41 11.37 9.53
C ARG A 58 -7.73 10.64 8.37
N ASN A 59 -7.84 11.15 7.16
CA ASN A 59 -7.29 10.53 5.96
C ASN A 59 -5.76 10.44 6.00
N ALA A 60 -5.10 11.51 6.47
CA ALA A 60 -3.65 11.54 6.64
C ALA A 60 -3.17 10.50 7.67
N ASN A 61 -3.86 10.38 8.81
CA ASN A 61 -3.53 9.37 9.82
C ASN A 61 -3.70 7.94 9.29
N ILE A 62 -4.69 7.70 8.43
CA ILE A 62 -4.87 6.38 7.80
C ILE A 62 -3.74 6.08 6.82
N TRP A 63 -3.27 7.08 6.06
CA TRP A 63 -2.08 6.94 5.21
C TRP A 63 -0.84 6.56 6.02
N ILE A 64 -0.56 7.29 7.11
CA ILE A 64 0.55 6.99 8.01
C ILE A 64 0.44 5.56 8.56
N GLY A 65 -0.75 5.15 9.00
CA GLY A 65 -0.98 3.77 9.46
C GLY A 65 -0.72 2.71 8.39
N ALA A 66 -1.05 3.00 7.12
CA ALA A 66 -0.76 2.12 6.00
C ALA A 66 0.76 2.02 5.71
N GLU A 67 1.48 3.14 5.79
CA GLU A 67 2.95 3.13 5.69
C GLU A 67 3.60 2.33 6.81
N GLU A 68 3.17 2.54 8.06
CA GLU A 68 3.64 1.77 9.21
C GLU A 68 3.41 0.27 9.02
N ALA A 69 2.23 -0.12 8.55
CA ALA A 69 1.91 -1.52 8.27
C ALA A 69 2.84 -2.12 7.19
N ALA A 70 3.12 -1.38 6.11
CA ALA A 70 4.05 -1.80 5.07
C ALA A 70 5.49 -1.91 5.59
N ILE A 71 5.96 -0.94 6.38
CA ILE A 71 7.28 -0.94 6.99
C ILE A 71 7.44 -2.15 7.92
N LEU A 72 6.44 -2.42 8.77
CA LEU A 72 6.45 -3.58 9.68
C LEU A 72 6.52 -4.90 8.90
N ALA A 73 5.77 -5.01 7.80
CA ALA A 73 5.81 -6.19 6.94
C ALA A 73 7.20 -6.37 6.27
N LEU A 74 7.82 -5.30 5.77
CA LEU A 74 9.17 -5.34 5.17
C LEU A 74 10.27 -5.62 6.19
N SER A 75 10.10 -5.13 7.41
CA SER A 75 11.09 -5.25 8.48
C SER A 75 11.14 -6.63 9.11
N LYS A 76 10.18 -7.51 8.78
CA LYS A 76 10.06 -8.83 9.38
C LYS A 76 11.31 -9.67 9.10
N GLY A 77 12.02 -10.05 10.17
CA GLY A 77 13.24 -10.87 10.08
C GLY A 77 14.50 -10.08 9.71
N ARG A 78 14.42 -8.75 9.63
CA ARG A 78 15.57 -7.87 9.38
C ARG A 78 16.11 -7.29 10.67
N SER A 79 17.40 -7.04 10.71
CA SER A 79 18.03 -6.32 11.82
C SER A 79 17.68 -4.83 11.77
N PHE A 80 17.75 -4.15 12.91
CA PHE A 80 17.48 -2.71 12.99
C PHE A 80 18.32 -1.87 12.02
N PHE A 81 19.54 -2.29 11.71
CA PHE A 81 20.43 -1.58 10.78
C PHE A 81 20.04 -1.73 9.31
N GLU A 82 19.20 -2.72 8.98
CA GLU A 82 18.71 -3.00 7.62
C GLU A 82 17.34 -2.36 7.36
N VAL A 83 16.70 -1.85 8.41
CA VAL A 83 15.42 -1.13 8.30
C VAL A 83 15.70 0.32 7.94
N SER A 84 15.37 0.71 6.70
CA SER A 84 15.34 2.11 6.32
C SER A 84 14.19 2.81 7.02
N ARG A 85 14.48 3.98 7.62
CA ARG A 85 13.46 4.90 8.15
C ARG A 85 12.84 5.76 7.06
N ILE A 86 13.52 5.90 5.92
CA ILE A 86 12.99 6.60 4.77
C ILE A 86 12.17 5.58 3.98
N PHE A 87 10.88 5.85 3.89
CA PHE A 87 9.91 5.06 3.16
C PHE A 87 9.13 6.01 2.27
N GLU A 88 8.95 5.63 1.01
CA GLU A 88 8.13 6.37 0.06
C GLU A 88 7.04 5.40 -0.40
N MET A 89 5.79 5.78 -0.17
CA MET A 89 4.63 5.07 -0.67
C MET A 89 3.98 5.90 -1.78
N THR A 90 3.58 5.24 -2.87
CA THR A 90 2.92 5.91 -4.00
C THR A 90 1.67 5.15 -4.37
N VAL A 91 0.60 5.87 -4.65
CA VAL A 91 -0.61 5.29 -5.24
C VAL A 91 -0.43 5.20 -6.75
N VAL A 92 -0.63 4.02 -7.31
CA VAL A 92 -0.64 3.81 -8.77
C VAL A 92 -2.02 3.37 -9.19
N GLU A 93 -2.73 4.24 -9.92
CA GLU A 93 -3.98 3.88 -10.55
C GLU A 93 -3.71 2.99 -11.77
N ILE A 94 -4.11 1.73 -11.69
CA ILE A 94 -4.02 0.83 -12.83
C ILE A 94 -5.27 1.02 -13.67
N ASN A 95 -5.15 1.86 -14.71
CA ASN A 95 -6.14 1.98 -15.79
C ASN A 95 -6.15 0.69 -16.63
N THR A 96 -6.63 -0.40 -16.04
CA THR A 96 -6.87 -1.64 -16.76
C THR A 96 -8.24 -1.51 -17.43
N PRO A 97 -8.35 -1.51 -18.77
CA PRO A 97 -9.65 -1.73 -19.38
C PRO A 97 -10.17 -3.08 -18.86
N ALA A 98 -11.45 -3.14 -18.47
CA ALA A 98 -12.08 -4.29 -17.83
C ALA A 98 -11.95 -5.65 -18.58
N SER A 99 -11.38 -5.66 -19.79
CA SER A 99 -11.08 -6.86 -20.58
C SER A 99 -9.68 -7.47 -20.38
N ALA A 100 -8.82 -6.89 -19.56
CA ALA A 100 -7.46 -7.41 -19.34
C ALA A 100 -7.24 -7.95 -17.91
N LEU A 101 -8.16 -8.81 -17.43
CA LEU A 101 -7.78 -9.79 -16.41
C LEU A 101 -7.02 -10.92 -17.11
N PRO A 102 -5.75 -11.21 -16.77
CA PRO A 102 -5.09 -12.41 -17.25
C PRO A 102 -5.84 -13.60 -16.64
N VAL A 103 -6.34 -14.48 -17.51
CA VAL A 103 -6.73 -15.85 -17.16
C VAL A 103 -5.49 -16.54 -16.63
N ALA A 104 -5.23 -16.39 -15.33
CA ALA A 104 -4.24 -17.18 -14.64
C ALA A 104 -4.88 -18.53 -14.31
N ALA A 105 -4.34 -19.56 -14.97
CA ALA A 105 -4.11 -20.86 -14.37
C ALA A 105 -5.32 -21.54 -13.71
N ASN A 106 -6.15 -22.19 -14.53
CA ASN A 106 -6.60 -23.53 -14.16
C ASN A 106 -5.45 -24.50 -14.47
N SER A 107 -4.59 -24.71 -13.47
CA SER A 107 -3.70 -25.87 -13.45
C SER A 107 -4.51 -27.16 -13.58
N GLU A 108 -3.97 -28.09 -14.37
CA GLU A 108 -4.05 -29.53 -14.17
C GLU A 108 -5.45 -30.15 -14.00
N ILE A 109 -6.05 -30.56 -15.13
CA ILE A 109 -6.82 -31.81 -15.15
C ILE A 109 -6.34 -32.68 -16.33
N ASP A 110 -5.65 -33.75 -15.93
CA ASP A 110 -5.63 -35.08 -16.55
C ASP A 110 -4.68 -35.36 -17.73
N LEU A 111 -3.38 -35.28 -17.44
CA LEU A 111 -2.36 -36.09 -18.11
C LEU A 111 -2.14 -37.38 -17.29
N LEU A 112 -3.16 -38.24 -17.07
CA LEU A 112 -2.92 -39.63 -16.63
C LEU A 112 -4.14 -40.56 -16.73
N THR A 113 -4.90 -40.56 -17.84
CA THR A 113 -5.64 -41.78 -18.25
C THR A 113 -5.68 -41.97 -19.77
N ARG A 114 -4.75 -42.77 -20.29
CA ARG A 114 -5.01 -44.04 -21.02
C ARG A 114 -3.77 -44.47 -21.80
N LYS A 115 -3.05 -45.41 -21.19
CA LYS A 115 -2.37 -46.48 -21.93
C LYS A 115 -3.43 -47.55 -22.24
N ALA A 116 -3.29 -48.21 -23.40
CA ALA A 116 -4.01 -49.40 -23.87
C ALA A 116 -5.36 -49.19 -24.58
N ALA A 117 -5.34 -49.23 -25.91
CA ALA A 117 -5.87 -50.35 -26.71
C ALA A 117 -5.21 -50.34 -28.09
#